data_AF-A0AAX3PHF0-F1
#
_entry.id   AF-A0AAX3PHF0-F1
#
_cell.length_a   1.000
_cell.length_b   1.000
_cell.length_c   1.000
_cell.angle_alpha   90.00
_cell.angle_beta   90.00
_cell.angle_gamma   90.00
#
_symmetry.space_group_name_H-M   'P 1'
#
loop_
_entity.id
_entity.type
_entity.pdbx_description
1 polymer ?
#
loop_
_entity_poly.entity_id
_entity_poly.type
_entity_poly.pdbx_seq_one_letter_code
_entity_poly.pdbx_strand_id
1 'polypeptide(L)'
;MDFFEMIYHSGPDEFECDFYKNNSIQSRRHFINQRLKDAKQDLANYKHEEETNEFLLSIYQEQIDALNQMKDEFIKTGRGRFNSYVSLCVAERNLKDV
;
A
#
# COMPACT_ATOMS: atom_id res chain seq x y z
N MET A 1 -14.55 -20.30 3.88
CA MET A 1 -14.69 -18.98 4.57
C MET A 1 -14.11 -17.93 3.65
N ASP A 2 -14.83 -16.83 3.47
CA ASP A 2 -14.44 -15.76 2.56
C ASP A 2 -13.63 -14.72 3.34
N PHE A 3 -12.55 -14.24 2.74
CA PHE A 3 -11.69 -13.20 3.29
C PHE A 3 -11.23 -12.27 2.16
N PHE A 4 -10.78 -11.09 2.55
CA PHE A 4 -10.43 -10.02 1.63
C PHE A 4 -8.93 -9.77 1.73
N GLU A 5 -8.24 -9.98 0.63
CA GLU A 5 -6.84 -9.61 0.46
C GLU A 5 -6.79 -8.17 -0.03
N MET A 6 -6.21 -7.28 0.78
CA MET A 6 -5.90 -5.92 0.36
C MET A 6 -4.48 -5.90 -0.15
N ILE A 7 -4.28 -5.40 -1.37
CA ILE A 7 -3.03 -5.48 -2.10
C ILE A 7 -2.57 -4.08 -2.44
N TYR A 8 -1.30 -3.79 -2.15
CA TYR A 8 -0.58 -2.62 -2.61
C TYR A 8 0.48 -3.07 -3.61
N HIS A 9 0.37 -2.63 -4.86
CA HIS A 9 1.42 -2.76 -5.86
C HIS A 9 2.28 -1.50 -5.82
N SER A 10 3.57 -1.64 -5.53
CA SER A 10 4.56 -0.55 -5.52
C SER A 10 5.40 -0.51 -6.80
N GLY A 11 5.30 -1.54 -7.65
CA GLY A 11 6.06 -1.65 -8.89
C GLY A 11 5.57 -2.81 -9.77
N PRO A 12 6.29 -3.12 -10.87
CA PRO A 12 5.88 -4.17 -11.81
C PRO A 12 5.72 -5.56 -11.17
N ASP A 13 6.64 -5.93 -10.28
CA ASP A 13 6.69 -7.23 -9.62
C ASP A 13 6.65 -7.12 -8.08
N GLU A 14 6.51 -5.91 -7.55
CA GLU A 14 6.53 -5.63 -6.12
C GLU A 14 5.12 -5.40 -5.60
N PHE A 15 4.73 -6.19 -4.60
CA PHE A 15 3.47 -6.01 -3.92
C PHE A 15 3.53 -6.44 -2.45
N GLU A 16 2.66 -5.83 -1.66
CA GLU A 16 2.42 -6.15 -0.28
C GLU A 16 0.95 -6.43 -0.08
N CYS A 17 0.61 -7.40 0.78
CA CYS A 17 -0.78 -7.71 1.06
C CYS A 17 -1.04 -7.97 2.54
N ASP A 18 -2.27 -7.67 2.96
CA ASP A 18 -2.81 -8.05 4.26
C ASP A 18 -4.20 -8.67 4.08
N PHE A 19 -4.56 -9.60 4.95
CA PHE A 19 -5.83 -10.30 4.90
C PHE A 19 -6.80 -9.79 5.97
N TYR A 20 -8.04 -9.53 5.56
CA TYR A 20 -9.09 -9.00 6.41
C TYR A 20 -10.34 -9.88 6.33
N LYS A 21 -11.05 -10.01 7.46
CA LYS A 21 -12.35 -10.70 7.51
C LYS A 21 -13.46 -9.95 6.77
N ASN A 22 -13.30 -8.64 6.53
CA ASN A 22 -14.29 -7.81 5.85
C ASN A 22 -13.64 -6.74 4.95
N ASN A 23 -14.34 -6.37 3.88
CA ASN A 23 -14.01 -5.22 3.03
C ASN A 23 -14.79 -3.97 3.48
N SER A 24 -14.49 -3.48 4.68
CA SER A 24 -15.12 -2.28 5.24
C SER A 24 -14.26 -1.03 4.98
N ILE A 25 -14.84 0.16 5.21
CA ILE A 25 -14.07 1.42 5.22
C ILE A 25 -12.97 1.39 6.28
N GLN A 26 -13.24 0.76 7.42
CA GLN A 26 -12.30 0.66 8.54
C GLN A 26 -11.11 -0.24 8.19
N SER A 27 -11.35 -1.41 7.58
CA SER A 27 -10.26 -2.31 7.16
C SER A 27 -9.39 -1.67 6.09
N ARG A 28 -10.00 -1.01 5.09
CA ARG A 28 -9.26 -0.28 4.04
C ARG A 28 -8.45 0.89 4.60
N ARG A 29 -9.02 1.65 5.54
CA ARG A 29 -8.31 2.74 6.23
C ARG A 29 -7.14 2.22 7.05
N HIS A 30 -7.32 1.10 7.75
CA HIS A 30 -6.25 0.46 8.49
C HIS A 30 -5.10 0.07 7.55
N PHE A 31 -5.40 -0.68 6.48
CA PHE A 31 -4.41 -1.13 5.50
C PHE A 31 -3.55 0.02 4.97
N ILE A 32 -4.18 1.05 4.40
CA ILE A 32 -3.41 2.12 3.78
C ILE A 32 -2.64 2.99 4.79
N ASN A 33 -3.16 3.15 6.01
CA ASN A 33 -2.45 3.88 7.04
C ASN A 33 -1.20 3.11 7.52
N GLN A 34 -1.22 1.78 7.51
CA GLN A 34 -0.01 0.98 7.78
C GLN A 34 1.01 1.19 6.66
N ARG A 35 0.61 1.05 5.38
CA ARG A 35 1.52 1.30 4.24
C ARG A 35 2.15 2.71 4.27
N LEU A 36 1.35 3.73 4.60
CA LEU A 36 1.84 5.10 4.78
C LEU A 36 2.80 5.25 5.95
N LYS A 37 2.59 4.50 7.04
CA LYS A 37 3.47 4.51 8.21
C LYS A 37 4.79 3.85 7.86
N ASP A 38 4.75 2.69 7.21
CA ASP A 38 5.92 1.92 6.82
C ASP A 38 6.78 2.73 5.83
N ALA A 39 6.19 3.28 4.76
CA ALA A 39 6.91 4.13 3.80
C ALA A 39 7.57 5.37 4.45
N LYS A 40 6.91 5.99 5.45
CA LYS A 40 7.49 7.10 6.21
C LYS A 40 8.63 6.66 7.10
N GLN A 41 8.55 5.46 7.67
CA GLN A 41 9.61 4.89 8.48
C GLN A 41 10.83 4.56 7.61
N ASP A 42 10.62 4.01 6.42
CA ASP A 42 11.70 3.71 5.47
C ASP A 42 12.42 4.99 5.02
N LEU A 43 11.67 6.04 4.67
CA LEU A 43 12.25 7.35 4.38
C LEU A 43 13.05 7.91 5.57
N ALA A 44 12.53 7.78 6.79
CA ALA A 44 13.20 8.26 7.99
C ALA A 44 14.50 7.48 8.26
N ASN A 45 14.46 6.15 8.15
CA ASN A 45 15.62 5.29 8.29
C ASN A 45 16.70 5.65 7.28
N TYR A 46 16.32 5.81 6.02
CA TYR A 46 17.25 6.15 4.93
C TYR A 46 17.91 7.52 5.11
N LYS A 47 17.16 8.52 5.62
CA LYS A 47 17.71 9.85 5.95
C LYS A 47 18.76 9.82 7.07
N HIS A 48 18.80 8.77 7.88
CA HIS A 48 19.77 8.60 8.96
C HIS A 48 21.04 7.85 8.52
N GLU A 49 21.12 7.40 7.26
CA GLU A 49 22.32 6.76 6.70
C GLU A 49 23.39 7.81 6.35
N GLU A 50 24.67 7.48 6.54
CA GLU A 50 25.81 8.42 6.36
C GLU A 50 25.95 8.96 4.93
N GLU A 51 25.49 8.20 3.93
CA GLU A 51 25.52 8.59 2.52
C GLU A 51 24.11 8.61 1.92
N THR A 52 23.38 9.71 2.17
CA THR A 52 22.04 9.86 1.59
C THR A 52 22.13 10.23 0.10
N ASN A 53 21.69 9.34 -0.79
CA ASN A 53 21.52 9.61 -2.21
C ASN A 53 20.18 10.33 -2.49
N GLU A 54 20.25 11.53 -3.08
CA GLU A 54 19.08 12.37 -3.43
C GLU A 54 18.07 11.66 -4.36
N PHE A 55 18.56 10.83 -5.28
CA PHE A 55 17.69 10.07 -6.17
C PHE A 55 16.84 9.07 -5.40
N LEU A 56 17.44 8.30 -4.47
CA LEU A 56 16.71 7.34 -3.65
C LEU A 56 15.75 8.06 -2.68
N LEU A 57 16.14 9.22 -2.13
CA LEU A 57 15.21 10.07 -1.36
C LEU A 57 13.96 10.44 -2.15
N SER A 58 14.13 10.81 -3.42
CA SER A 58 13.01 11.18 -4.29
C SER A 58 12.05 10.00 -4.53
N ILE A 59 12.58 8.77 -4.64
CA ILE A 59 11.78 7.56 -4.80
C ILE A 59 10.94 7.30 -3.54
N TYR A 60 11.55 7.36 -2.35
CA TYR A 60 10.80 7.18 -1.10
C TYR A 60 9.71 8.26 -0.93
N GLN A 61 9.99 9.50 -1.33
CA GLN A 61 8.99 10.57 -1.29
C GLN A 61 7.85 10.32 -2.29
N GLU A 62 8.15 9.88 -3.51
CA GLU A 62 7.15 9.55 -4.52
C GLU A 62 6.22 8.42 -4.05
N GLN A 63 6.75 7.40 -3.37
CA GLN A 63 5.93 6.32 -2.80
C GLN A 63 4.92 6.86 -1.77
N ILE A 64 5.35 7.76 -0.88
CA ILE A 64 4.47 8.40 0.10
C ILE A 64 3.40 9.24 -0.61
N ASP A 65 3.79 9.99 -1.64
CA ASP A 65 2.88 10.86 -2.39
C ASP A 65 1.83 10.03 -3.16
N ALA A 66 2.24 8.93 -3.80
CA ALA A 66 1.34 8.01 -4.47
C ALA A 66 0.32 7.40 -3.51
N LEU A 67 0.76 6.94 -2.33
CA LEU A 67 -0.14 6.42 -1.30
C LEU A 67 -1.14 7.47 -0.81
N ASN A 68 -0.71 8.72 -0.62
CA ASN A 68 -1.61 9.80 -0.23
C ASN A 68 -2.64 10.12 -1.32
N GLN A 69 -2.24 10.14 -2.59
CA GLN A 69 -3.16 10.40 -3.72
C GLN A 69 -4.21 9.30 -3.87
N MET A 70 -3.84 8.04 -3.68
CA MET A 70 -4.78 6.91 -3.82
C MET A 70 -5.68 6.71 -2.60
N LYS A 71 -5.38 7.37 -1.47
CA LYS A 71 -5.97 7.05 -0.16
C LYS A 71 -7.48 7.16 -0.11
N ASP A 72 -8.02 8.31 -0.48
CA ASP A 72 -9.45 8.56 -0.33
C ASP A 72 -10.27 7.71 -1.29
N GLU A 73 -9.77 7.50 -2.51
CA GLU A 73 -10.39 6.61 -3.48
C GLU A 73 -10.40 5.16 -2.99
N PHE A 74 -9.25 4.65 -2.53
CA PHE A 74 -9.14 3.29 -2.02
C PHE A 74 -10.07 3.06 -0.83
N ILE A 75 -10.10 3.97 0.14
CA ILE A 75 -11.00 3.87 1.31
C ILE A 75 -12.47 3.84 0.88
N LYS A 76 -12.85 4.58 -0.17
CA LYS A 76 -14.23 4.65 -0.65
C LYS A 76 -14.62 3.44 -1.50
N THR A 77 -13.79 3.04 -2.45
CA THR A 77 -14.15 2.09 -3.51
C THR A 77 -13.46 0.73 -3.38
N GLY A 78 -12.40 0.64 -2.57
CA GLY A 78 -11.53 -0.54 -2.50
C GLY A 78 -10.52 -0.60 -3.65
N ARG A 79 -10.40 0.46 -4.44
CA ARG A 79 -9.42 0.58 -5.52
C ARG A 79 -8.82 1.99 -5.54
N GLY A 80 -7.55 2.08 -5.86
CA GLY A 80 -6.87 3.34 -6.13
C GLY A 80 -5.74 3.09 -7.12
N ARG A 81 -5.48 4.02 -8.03
CA ARG A 81 -4.41 3.89 -9.01
C ARG A 81 -3.64 5.19 -9.13
N PHE A 82 -2.33 5.11 -9.03
CA PHE A 82 -1.42 6.24 -9.26
C PHE A 82 -0.88 6.20 -10.69
N ASN A 83 -0.38 5.04 -11.13
CA ASN A 83 0.06 4.82 -12.51
C ASN A 83 -0.16 3.35 -12.93
N SER A 84 0.46 2.90 -14.01
CA SER A 84 0.31 1.52 -14.53
C SER A 84 0.82 0.44 -13.58
N TYR A 85 1.74 0.77 -12.67
CA TYR A 85 2.43 -0.17 -11.78
C TYR A 85 2.14 0.07 -10.30
N VAL A 86 1.74 1.29 -9.93
CA VAL A 86 1.44 1.67 -8.55
C VAL A 86 -0.07 1.75 -8.34
N SER A 87 -0.61 0.84 -7.54
CA SER A 87 -2.05 0.73 -7.31
C SER A 87 -2.41 0.04 -6.00
N LEU A 88 -3.63 0.26 -5.54
CA LEU A 88 -4.26 -0.41 -4.40
C LEU A 88 -5.53 -1.12 -4.88
N CYS A 89 -5.73 -2.36 -4.44
CA CYS A 89 -6.96 -3.08 -4.74
C CYS A 89 -7.36 -4.06 -3.63
N VAL A 90 -8.61 -4.54 -3.69
CA VAL A 90 -9.11 -5.61 -2.83
C VAL A 90 -9.49 -6.81 -3.70
N ALA A 91 -9.00 -7.99 -3.34
CA ALA A 91 -9.37 -9.27 -3.92
C ALA A 91 -10.15 -10.10 -2.90
N GLU A 92 -11.30 -10.63 -3.30
CA GLU A 92 -12.05 -11.59 -2.49
C GLU A 92 -11.46 -13.00 -2.69
N ARG A 93 -11.23 -13.70 -1.59
CA ARG A 93 -10.57 -15.00 -1.56
C ARG A 93 -11.40 -15.98 -0.74
N ASN A 94 -11.51 -17.20 -1.25
CA ASN A 94 -12.21 -18.28 -0.56
C ASN A 94 -11.20 -19.35 -0.16
N LEU A 95 -11.13 -19.66 1.13
CA LEU A 95 -10.51 -20.90 1.58
C LEU A 95 -11.41 -22.05 1.13
N LYS A 96 -10.98 -22.78 0.10
CA LYS A 96 -11.49 -24.13 -0.15
C LYS A 96 -10.68 -25.08 0.74
N ASP A 97 -11.37 -25.85 1.57
CA ASP A 97 -10.75 -26.97 2.27
C ASP A 97 -10.19 -27.92 1.20
N VAL A 98 -8.87 -28.14 1.22
CA VAL A 98 -8.17 -29.11 0.37
C VAL A 98 -8.15 -30.46 1.06
#